data_AF-A0AAV1I010-F1
#
_entry.id   AF-A0AAV1I010-F1
#
_cell.length_a   1.000
_cell.length_b   1.000
_cell.length_c   1.000
_cell.angle_alpha   90.00
_cell.angle_beta   90.00
_cell.angle_gamma   90.00
#
_symmetry.space_group_name_H-M   'P 1'
#
loop_
_entity.id
_entity.type
_entity.pdbx_description
1 polymer ?
#
loop_
_entity_poly.entity_id
_entity_poly.type
_entity_poly.pdbx_seq_one_letter_code
_entity_poly.pdbx_strand_id
1 'polypeptide(L)'
;MDKILRADAAGPAFQRLAEANHLFLAGAVPLAALSKKDTTLGKAVDIALGVAIPVHSHQAINSVLSDYVPKSVLGGARFAALASTSIALLGLMRLNLQGPGITETVKQLWRSPAAKQ
;
A
#
# COMPACT_ATOMS: atom_id res chain seq x y z
N MET A 1 16.88 0.09 11.30
CA MET A 1 16.06 1.31 11.05
C MET A 1 16.52 2.08 9.82
N ASP A 2 17.82 2.29 9.63
CA ASP A 2 18.33 3.10 8.50
C ASP A 2 17.83 2.63 7.12
N LYS A 3 17.83 1.32 6.85
CA LYS A 3 17.30 0.74 5.60
C LYS A 3 15.80 0.99 5.37
N ILE A 4 15.01 1.14 6.43
CA ILE A 4 13.56 1.42 6.34
C ILE A 4 13.34 2.91 6.04
N LEU A 5 14.14 3.78 6.64
CA LEU A 5 14.11 5.22 6.38
C LEU A 5 14.70 5.59 5.02
N ARG A 6 15.57 4.74 4.45
CA ARG A 6 16.24 4.93 3.16
C ARG A 6 15.88 3.79 2.20
N ALA A 7 14.57 3.55 2.05
CA ALA A 7 14.04 2.39 1.33
C ALA A 7 14.52 2.34 -0.14
N ASP A 8 14.75 3.50 -0.76
CA ASP A 8 15.25 3.67 -2.12
C ASP A 8 16.73 3.23 -2.29
N ALA A 9 17.51 3.29 -1.21
CA ALA A 9 18.95 3.03 -1.21
C ALA A 9 19.35 1.82 -0.32
N ALA A 10 18.39 0.98 0.08
CA ALA A 10 18.58 -0.10 1.05
C ALA A 10 19.37 -1.33 0.53
N GLY A 11 19.85 -1.27 -0.73
CA GLY A 11 20.71 -2.26 -1.36
C GLY A 11 19.96 -3.29 -2.23
N PRO A 12 20.71 -4.19 -2.91
CA PRO A 12 20.16 -5.05 -3.97
C PRO A 12 19.08 -6.03 -3.49
N ALA A 13 19.20 -6.55 -2.27
CA ALA A 13 18.19 -7.45 -1.71
C ALA A 13 16.85 -6.74 -1.49
N PHE A 14 16.88 -5.48 -1.03
CA PHE A 14 15.66 -4.70 -0.81
C PHE A 14 15.03 -4.28 -2.13
N GLN A 15 15.85 -3.95 -3.13
CA GLN A 15 15.36 -3.68 -4.50
C GLN A 15 14.66 -4.90 -5.11
N ARG A 16 15.21 -6.11 -4.96
CA ARG A 16 14.54 -7.34 -5.42
C ARG A 16 13.19 -7.59 -4.72
N LEU A 17 13.10 -7.31 -3.42
CA LEU A 17 11.84 -7.38 -2.69
C LEU A 17 10.83 -6.36 -3.22
N ALA A 18 11.29 -5.16 -3.57
CA ALA A 18 10.46 -4.14 -4.19
C ALA A 18 9.93 -4.56 -5.56
N GLU A 19 10.80 -5.09 -6.41
CA GLU A 19 10.45 -5.61 -7.73
C GLU A 19 9.43 -6.74 -7.62
N ALA A 20 9.64 -7.66 -6.68
CA ALA A 20 8.68 -8.71 -6.37
C ALA A 20 7.33 -8.14 -5.91
N ASN A 21 7.34 -7.08 -5.09
CA ASN A 21 6.13 -6.39 -4.66
C ASN A 21 5.41 -5.69 -5.83
N HIS A 22 6.14 -5.13 -6.80
CA HIS A 22 5.56 -4.53 -8.01
C HIS A 22 4.86 -5.57 -8.87
N LEU A 23 5.52 -6.72 -9.10
CA LEU A 23 4.94 -7.84 -9.85
C LEU A 23 3.73 -8.43 -9.11
N PHE A 24 3.82 -8.54 -7.78
CA PHE A 24 2.70 -8.96 -6.95
C PHE A 24 1.51 -8.03 -7.13
N LEU A 25 1.69 -6.71 -6.99
CA LEU A 25 0.60 -5.75 -7.17
C LEU A 25 -0.01 -5.80 -8.57
N ALA A 26 0.82 -5.94 -9.61
CA ALA A 26 0.35 -6.08 -10.99
C ALA A 26 -0.60 -7.30 -11.17
N GLY A 27 -0.30 -8.43 -10.52
CA GLY A 27 -1.18 -9.60 -10.52
C GLY A 27 -2.35 -9.51 -9.53
N ALA A 28 -2.17 -8.84 -8.39
CA ALA A 28 -3.17 -8.73 -7.35
C ALA A 28 -4.36 -7.83 -7.75
N VAL A 29 -4.14 -6.81 -8.58
CA VAL A 29 -5.20 -5.89 -9.05
C VAL A 29 -6.31 -6.62 -9.83
N PRO A 30 -6.05 -7.41 -10.88
CA PRO A 30 -7.11 -8.15 -11.56
C PRO A 30 -7.76 -9.19 -10.65
N LEU A 31 -7.00 -9.85 -9.77
CA LEU A 31 -7.56 -10.76 -8.76
C LEU A 31 -8.52 -10.04 -7.82
N ALA A 32 -8.20 -8.83 -7.38
CA ALA A 32 -9.05 -7.99 -6.55
C ALA A 32 -10.34 -7.59 -7.26
N ALA A 33 -10.25 -7.25 -8.55
CA ALA A 33 -11.43 -6.94 -9.36
C ALA A 33 -12.38 -8.13 -9.46
N LEU A 34 -11.86 -9.35 -9.60
CA LEU A 34 -12.65 -10.58 -9.73
C LEU A 34 -13.12 -11.17 -8.39
N SER A 35 -12.48 -10.80 -7.27
CA SER A 35 -12.79 -11.33 -5.94
C SER A 35 -14.17 -10.93 -5.45
N LYS A 36 -14.91 -11.86 -4.85
CA LYS A 36 -16.22 -11.57 -4.24
C LYS A 36 -16.07 -11.26 -2.75
N LYS A 37 -16.93 -10.35 -2.26
CA LYS A 37 -17.06 -10.05 -0.84
C LYS A 37 -17.33 -11.33 -0.03
N ASP A 38 -16.80 -11.40 1.18
CA ASP A 38 -17.00 -12.47 2.17
C ASP A 38 -16.44 -13.86 1.80
N THR A 39 -15.73 -13.98 0.67
CA THR A 39 -14.98 -15.18 0.32
C THR A 39 -13.61 -15.22 1.00
N THR A 40 -13.09 -16.41 1.29
CA THR A 40 -11.72 -16.59 1.84
C THR A 40 -10.67 -15.98 0.91
N LEU A 41 -10.84 -16.14 -0.41
CA LEU A 41 -9.96 -15.53 -1.40
C LEU A 41 -10.02 -14.01 -1.35
N GLY A 42 -11.21 -13.41 -1.31
CA GLY A 42 -11.37 -11.95 -1.20
C GLY A 42 -10.70 -11.38 0.05
N LYS A 43 -10.90 -12.00 1.22
CA LYS A 43 -10.24 -11.61 2.47
C LYS A 43 -8.71 -11.72 2.39
N ALA A 44 -8.21 -12.80 1.77
CA ALA A 44 -6.76 -12.98 1.59
C ALA A 44 -6.17 -11.91 0.65
N VAL A 45 -6.86 -11.60 -0.46
CA VAL A 45 -6.48 -10.54 -1.39
C VAL A 45 -6.48 -9.18 -0.68
N ASP A 46 -7.52 -8.87 0.10
CA ASP A 46 -7.61 -7.63 0.86
C ASP A 46 -6.44 -7.48 1.84
N ILE A 47 -6.14 -8.50 2.64
CA ILE A 47 -5.00 -8.48 3.58
C ILE A 47 -3.68 -8.28 2.82
N ALA A 48 -3.47 -9.03 1.73
CA ALA A 48 -2.23 -8.92 0.96
C ALA A 48 -2.06 -7.53 0.34
N LEU A 49 -3.11 -6.95 -0.24
CA LEU A 49 -3.11 -5.57 -0.75
C LEU A 49 -2.87 -4.54 0.35
N GLY A 50 -3.46 -4.76 1.53
CA GLY A 50 -3.30 -3.85 2.67
C GLY A 50 -1.87 -3.75 3.18
N VAL A 51 -1.01 -4.74 2.89
CA VAL A 51 0.44 -4.69 3.15
C VAL A 51 1.22 -4.22 1.93
N ALA A 52 0.94 -4.80 0.77
CA ALA A 52 1.70 -4.55 -0.46
C ALA A 52 1.61 -3.09 -0.93
N ILE A 53 0.43 -2.46 -0.80
CA ILE A 53 0.22 -1.06 -1.19
C ILE A 53 1.09 -0.11 -0.34
N PRO A 54 1.01 -0.09 1.00
CA PRO A 54 1.90 0.74 1.81
C PRO A 54 3.39 0.50 1.57
N VAL A 55 3.82 -0.76 1.38
CA VAL A 55 5.22 -1.09 1.11
C VAL A 55 5.69 -0.48 -0.22
N HIS A 56 4.90 -0.62 -1.29
CA HIS A 56 5.19 -0.01 -2.59
C HIS A 56 5.24 1.52 -2.48
N SER A 57 4.22 2.12 -1.87
CA SER A 57 4.12 3.57 -1.71
C SER A 57 5.27 4.13 -0.87
N HIS A 58 5.72 3.42 0.18
CA HIS A 58 6.84 3.84 1.03
C HIS A 58 8.15 3.91 0.25
N GLN A 59 8.41 2.95 -0.62
CA GLN A 59 9.61 3.01 -1.46
C GLN A 59 9.50 4.11 -2.50
N ALA A 60 8.36 4.21 -3.19
CA ALA A 60 8.15 5.23 -4.21
C ALA A 60 8.32 6.65 -3.64
N ILE A 61 7.72 6.94 -2.48
CA ILE A 61 7.88 8.26 -1.87
C ILE A 61 9.33 8.50 -1.42
N ASN A 62 10.07 7.49 -0.98
CA ASN A 62 11.49 7.66 -0.65
C ASN A 62 12.34 8.04 -1.86
N SER A 63 12.05 7.50 -3.05
CA SER A 63 12.68 7.94 -4.30
C SER A 63 12.34 9.40 -4.61
N VAL A 64 11.06 9.78 -4.52
CA VAL A 64 10.64 11.19 -4.72
C VAL A 64 11.32 12.13 -3.72
N LEU A 65 11.42 11.74 -2.45
CA LEU A 65 12.10 12.55 -1.43
C LEU A 65 13.60 12.72 -1.76
N SER A 66 14.26 11.67 -2.23
CA SER A 66 15.67 11.74 -2.64
C SER A 66 15.90 12.69 -3.82
N ASP A 67 14.95 12.76 -4.76
CA ASP A 67 15.06 13.61 -5.94
C ASP A 67 14.79 15.09 -5.64
N TYR A 68 13.84 15.39 -4.75
CA TYR A 68 13.30 16.76 -4.63
C TYR A 68 13.49 17.43 -3.26
N VAL A 69 13.84 16.69 -2.20
CA VAL A 69 13.97 17.26 -0.85
C VAL A 69 15.42 17.62 -0.52
N PRO A 70 15.70 18.86 -0.09
CA PRO A 70 17.05 19.27 0.30
C PRO A 70 17.65 18.38 1.39
N LYS A 71 18.95 18.07 1.28
CA LYS A 71 19.66 17.16 2.21
C LYS A 71 19.57 17.59 3.68
N SER A 72 19.43 18.88 3.95
CA SER A 72 19.29 19.43 5.31
C SER A 72 18.02 18.97 6.03
N VAL A 73 16.94 18.69 5.29
CA VAL A 73 15.63 18.31 5.87
C VAL A 73 15.18 16.90 5.46
N LEU A 74 15.93 16.24 4.58
CA LEU A 74 15.61 14.91 4.03
C LEU A 74 15.38 13.85 5.12
N GLY A 75 16.16 13.87 6.21
CA GLY A 75 15.97 12.94 7.33
C GLY A 75 14.59 13.07 7.99
N GLY A 76 14.14 14.31 8.24
CA GLY A 76 12.82 14.59 8.79
C GLY A 76 11.70 14.20 7.83
N ALA A 77 11.87 14.49 6.54
CA ALA A 77 10.89 14.11 5.52
C ALA A 77 10.74 12.58 5.39
N ARG A 78 11.84 11.83 5.45
CA ARG A 78 11.83 10.36 5.44
C ARG A 78 11.16 9.77 6.68
N PHE A 79 11.33 10.41 7.83
CA PHE A 79 10.61 10.03 9.05
C PHE A 79 9.10 10.28 8.91
N ALA A 80 8.69 11.43 8.38
CA ALA A 80 7.28 11.73 8.12
C ALA A 80 6.66 10.75 7.10
N ALA A 81 7.41 10.36 6.08
CA ALA A 81 6.99 9.32 5.14
C ALA A 81 6.79 7.97 5.85
N LEU A 82 7.73 7.55 6.70
CA LEU A 82 7.58 6.32 7.48
C LEU A 82 6.36 6.36 8.40
N ALA A 83 6.13 7.49 9.08
CA ALA A 83 4.95 7.68 9.92
C ALA A 83 3.65 7.57 9.10
N SER A 84 3.61 8.21 7.92
CA SER A 84 2.47 8.15 7.00
C SER A 84 2.21 6.73 6.50
N THR A 85 3.26 6.01 6.10
CA THR A 85 3.19 4.59 5.72
C THR A 85 2.64 3.72 6.85
N SER A 86 3.08 3.96 8.08
CA SER A 86 2.63 3.20 9.26
C SER A 86 1.15 3.44 9.54
N ILE A 87 0.69 4.70 9.45
CA ILE A 87 -0.72 5.07 9.59
C ILE A 87 -1.55 4.40 8.48
N ALA A 88 -1.09 4.46 7.23
CA ALA A 88 -1.76 3.84 6.10
C ALA A 88 -1.89 2.32 6.28
N LEU A 89 -0.81 1.64 6.68
CA LEU A 89 -0.81 0.20 6.94
C LEU A 89 -1.84 -0.16 8.02
N LEU A 90 -1.84 0.55 9.15
CA LEU A 90 -2.78 0.29 10.25
C LEU A 90 -4.23 0.60 9.83
N GLY A 91 -4.45 1.69 9.11
CA GLY A 91 -5.77 2.06 8.60
C GLY A 91 -6.33 1.04 7.62
N LEU A 92 -5.51 0.58 6.67
CA LEU A 92 -5.89 -0.46 5.70
C LEU A 92 -6.10 -1.81 6.38
N MET A 93 -5.27 -2.19 7.35
CA MET A 93 -5.50 -3.41 8.13
C MET A 93 -6.80 -3.34 8.93
N ARG A 94 -7.09 -2.19 9.55
CA ARG A 94 -8.37 -1.99 10.23
C ARG A 94 -9.55 -2.10 9.26
N LEU A 95 -9.45 -1.50 8.07
CA LEU A 95 -10.46 -1.61 7.02
C LEU A 95 -10.70 -3.06 6.58
N ASN A 96 -9.63 -3.87 6.48
CA ASN A 96 -9.70 -5.27 6.08
C ASN A 96 -10.24 -6.20 7.18
N LEU A 97 -9.91 -5.93 8.43
CA LEU A 97 -10.27 -6.80 9.56
C LEU A 97 -11.64 -6.46 10.17
N GLN A 98 -12.01 -5.19 10.18
CA GLN A 98 -13.21 -4.68 10.86
C GLN A 98 -14.20 -4.00 9.90
N GLY A 99 -13.77 -3.71 8.68
CA GLY A 99 -14.59 -3.06 7.66
C GLY A 99 -14.93 -3.99 6.50
N PRO A 100 -15.43 -3.42 5.39
CA PRO A 100 -15.78 -4.19 4.19
C PRO A 100 -14.59 -4.76 3.42
N GLY A 101 -13.35 -4.36 3.72
CA GLY A 101 -12.15 -4.70 2.93
C GLY A 101 -11.88 -3.71 1.79
N ILE A 102 -10.61 -3.62 1.36
CA ILE A 102 -10.17 -2.69 0.31
C ILE A 102 -10.95 -2.92 -0.99
N THR A 103 -11.06 -4.16 -1.45
CA THR A 103 -11.70 -4.52 -2.72
C THR A 103 -13.16 -4.09 -2.77
N GLU A 104 -13.93 -4.43 -1.74
CA GLU A 104 -15.35 -4.09 -1.67
C GLU A 104 -15.56 -2.60 -1.43
N THR A 105 -14.70 -1.93 -0.65
CA THR A 105 -14.72 -0.46 -0.49
C THR A 105 -14.59 0.23 -1.84
N VAL A 106 -13.62 -0.18 -2.65
CA VAL A 106 -13.44 0.35 -4.02
C VAL A 106 -14.66 0.02 -4.88
N LYS A 107 -15.16 -1.22 -4.86
CA LYS A 107 -16.35 -1.59 -5.66
C LYS A 107 -17.59 -0.77 -5.28
N GLN A 108 -17.77 -0.44 -4.01
CA GLN A 108 -18.88 0.41 -3.57
C GLN A 108 -18.80 1.82 -4.14
N LEU A 109 -17.60 2.40 -4.25
CA LEU A 109 -17.40 3.70 -4.90
C LEU A 109 -17.79 3.68 -6.39
N TRP A 110 -17.70 2.54 -7.04
CA TRP A 110 -18.07 2.35 -8.46
C TRP A 110 -19.51 1.90 -8.69
N ARG A 111 -20.24 1.48 -7.65
CA ARG A 111 -21.67 1.17 -7.79
C ARG A 111 -22.43 2.49 -7.91
N SER A 112 -23.40 2.53 -8.83
CA SER A 112 -24.30 3.68 -8.92
C SER A 112 -24.94 3.92 -7.54
N PRO A 113 -25.10 5.18 -7.10
CA PRO A 113 -25.85 5.48 -5.90
C PRO A 113 -27.20 4.76 -6.00
N ALA A 114 -27.56 3.97 -4.99
CA ALA A 114 -28.89 3.36 -4.97
C ALA A 114 -29.91 4.49 -5.16
N ALA A 115 -30.82 4.36 -6.13
CA ALA A 115 -31.93 5.28 -6.25
C ALA A 115 -32.58 5.35 -4.87
N LYS A 116 -32.64 6.54 -4.26
CA LYS A 116 -33.31 6.73 -2.98
C LYS A 116 -34.73 6.19 -3.13
N GLN A 117 -35.02 5.06 -2.51
CA GLN A 117 -36.39 4.57 -2.32
C GLN A 117 -37.01 5.31 -1.14
#